data_AF-A0A821LEM9-F1
#
_entry.id   AF-A0A821LEM9-F1
#
_cell.length_a   1.000
_cell.length_b   1.000
_cell.length_c   1.000
_cell.angle_alpha   90.00
_cell.angle_beta   90.00
_cell.angle_gamma   90.00
#
_symmetry.space_group_name_H-M   'P 1'
#
loop_
_entity.id
_entity.type
_entity.pdbx_description
1 polymer ?
#
loop_
_entity_poly.entity_id
_entity_poly.type
_entity_poly.pdbx_seq_one_letter_code
_entity_poly.pdbx_strand_id
1 'polypeptide(L)'
;NHRIVEWKPCATNGQVVAGGNEEGSEAHQLSYPRDVIVDKERDSLIICDRSNQRVVRLSRRNGTSREAIISNITCVGLTMDENGSLYVVNVGNNEVRRYRRGESQGTVVAGGNGRGKRLD
;
A
#
# COMPACT_ATOMS: atom_id res chain seq x y z
N ASN A 1 -8.36 -4.21 14.13
CA ASN A 1 -7.21 -3.41 14.63
C ASN A 1 -6.44 -2.86 13.44
N HIS A 2 -6.80 -1.65 13.01
CA HIS A 2 -6.42 -1.05 11.73
C HIS A 2 -5.11 -0.30 11.87
N ARG A 3 -4.00 -1.04 11.99
CA ARG A 3 -2.70 -0.47 12.32
C ARG A 3 -1.53 -1.24 11.73
N ILE A 4 -0.42 -0.54 11.54
CA ILE A 4 0.89 -1.10 11.23
C ILE A 4 1.79 -0.94 12.45
N VAL A 5 2.46 -2.02 12.85
CA VAL A 5 3.34 -2.05 14.03
C VAL A 5 4.76 -2.40 13.59
N GLU A 6 5.71 -1.55 13.94
CA GLU A 6 7.13 -1.77 13.70
C GLU A 6 7.79 -2.38 14.95
N TRP A 7 8.64 -3.39 14.72
CA TRP A 7 9.42 -4.06 15.76
C TRP A 7 10.90 -3.92 15.42
N LYS A 8 11.67 -3.29 16.32
CA LYS A 8 13.12 -3.24 16.21
C LYS A 8 13.72 -4.62 16.54
N PRO A 9 14.93 -4.95 16.05
CA PRO A 9 15.63 -6.15 16.48
C PRO A 9 15.70 -6.22 18.01
N CYS A 10 15.36 -7.38 18.57
CA CYS A 10 15.31 -7.65 20.01
C CYS A 10 14.28 -6.81 20.82
N ALA A 11 13.35 -6.09 20.17
CA ALA A 11 12.33 -5.34 20.89
C ALA A 11 11.30 -6.27 21.56
N THR A 12 10.93 -5.94 22.80
CA THR A 12 9.86 -6.63 23.55
C THR A 12 8.49 -5.97 23.39
N ASN A 13 8.45 -4.75 22.84
CA ASN A 13 7.23 -4.01 22.51
C ASN A 13 7.33 -3.41 21.11
N GLY A 14 6.24 -3.48 20.35
CA GLY A 14 6.13 -2.87 19.04
C GLY A 14 5.63 -1.42 19.11
N GLN A 15 6.07 -0.59 18.16
CA GLN A 15 5.60 0.79 18.02
C GLN A 15 4.55 0.87 16.91
N VAL A 16 3.39 1.47 17.19
CA VAL A 16 2.42 1.77 16.14
C VAL A 16 2.95 2.90 15.27
N VAL A 17 3.16 2.63 13.99
CA VAL A 17 3.69 3.60 13.02
C VAL A 17 2.63 4.13 12.07
N ALA A 18 1.53 3.40 11.88
CA ALA A 18 0.37 3.84 11.11
C ALA A 18 -0.94 3.29 11.69
N GLY A 19 -2.03 4.05 11.58
CA GLY A 19 -3.34 3.70 12.13
C GLY A 19 -3.35 3.60 13.67
N GLY A 20 -4.29 2.82 14.21
CA GLY A 20 -4.40 2.56 15.65
C GLY A 20 -5.35 3.47 16.43
N ASN A 21 -5.86 4.53 15.81
CA ASN A 21 -6.90 5.42 16.34
C ASN A 21 -8.23 5.11 15.66
N GLU A 22 -8.72 3.88 15.85
CA GLU A 22 -9.95 3.35 15.22
C GLU A 22 -9.85 3.16 13.69
N GLU A 23 -10.87 2.52 13.12
CA GLU A 23 -11.05 2.43 11.68
C GLU A 23 -11.45 3.80 11.13
N GLY A 24 -10.86 4.21 10.00
CA GLY A 24 -11.37 5.39 9.30
C GLY A 24 -10.55 5.75 8.07
N SER A 25 -10.95 6.83 7.42
CA SER A 25 -10.42 7.29 6.13
C SER A 25 -9.55 8.54 6.24
N GLU A 26 -9.41 9.11 7.43
CA GLU A 26 -8.53 10.25 7.68
C GLU A 26 -7.08 9.93 7.31
N ALA A 27 -6.26 10.96 7.10
CA ALA A 27 -4.86 10.80 6.71
C ALA A 27 -4.06 9.94 7.71
N HIS A 28 -4.47 9.93 8.99
CA HIS A 28 -3.82 9.17 10.05
C HIS A 28 -4.47 7.80 10.34
N GLN A 29 -5.61 7.50 9.73
CA GLN A 29 -6.35 6.26 9.93
C GLN A 29 -6.14 5.30 8.77
N LEU A 30 -6.35 4.02 9.06
CA LEU A 30 -6.38 2.95 8.07
C LEU A 30 -7.73 2.23 8.20
N SER A 31 -8.18 1.62 7.11
CA SER A 31 -9.31 0.71 7.09
C SER A 31 -8.94 -0.58 6.36
N TYR A 32 -9.05 -1.68 7.10
CA TYR A 32 -8.66 -3.04 6.73
C TYR A 32 -7.36 -3.14 5.89
N PRO A 33 -6.21 -2.64 6.39
CA PRO A 33 -4.97 -2.67 5.61
C PRO A 33 -4.53 -4.12 5.34
N ARG A 34 -4.02 -4.38 4.14
CA ARG A 34 -3.74 -5.75 3.66
C ARG A 34 -2.28 -6.08 3.46
N ASP A 35 -1.47 -5.08 3.12
CA ASP A 35 -0.06 -5.27 2.84
C ASP A 35 0.72 -3.98 3.11
N VAL A 36 2.02 -4.12 3.34
CA VAL A 36 2.96 -3.01 3.54
C VAL A 36 4.34 -3.37 3.01
N ILE A 37 4.96 -2.45 2.27
CA ILE A 37 6.35 -2.56 1.81
C ILE A 37 7.17 -1.34 2.21
N VAL A 38 8.50 -1.46 2.13
CA VAL A 38 9.43 -0.37 2.42
C VAL A 38 9.99 0.19 1.11
N ASP A 39 9.78 1.49 0.88
CA ASP A 39 10.54 2.26 -0.11
C ASP A 39 11.83 2.74 0.55
N LYS A 40 12.92 2.01 0.29
CA LYS A 40 14.23 2.26 0.88
C LYS A 40 14.83 3.61 0.46
N GLU A 41 14.56 4.05 -0.77
CA GLU A 41 15.13 5.31 -1.27
C GLU A 41 14.49 6.53 -0.60
N ARG A 42 13.17 6.49 -0.42
CA ARG A 42 12.43 7.58 0.25
C ARG A 42 12.34 7.41 1.78
N ASP A 43 12.84 6.29 2.30
CA ASP A 43 12.66 5.89 3.70
C ASP A 43 11.20 6.02 4.14
N SER A 44 10.32 5.32 3.42
CA SER A 44 8.88 5.38 3.62
C SER A 44 8.23 4.01 3.57
N LEU A 45 7.08 3.87 4.25
CA LEU A 45 6.21 2.71 4.13
C LEU A 45 5.18 2.98 3.02
N ILE A 46 4.89 1.97 2.21
CA ILE A 46 3.78 1.99 1.25
C ILE A 46 2.78 0.94 1.71
N ILE A 47 1.55 1.36 1.98
CA ILE A 47 0.53 0.57 2.68
C ILE A 47 -0.69 0.43 1.77
N CYS A 48 -1.19 -0.80 1.64
CA CYS A 48 -2.49 -1.05 1.03
C CYS A 48 -3.62 -0.89 2.02
N ASP A 49 -4.34 0.21 1.88
CA ASP A 49 -5.45 0.63 2.73
C ASP A 49 -6.77 0.22 2.05
N ARG A 50 -7.03 -1.10 2.07
CA ARG A 50 -7.97 -1.77 1.15
C ARG A 50 -9.39 -1.22 1.20
N SER A 51 -9.97 -1.07 2.39
CA SER A 51 -11.37 -0.67 2.53
C SER A 51 -11.56 0.83 2.23
N ASN A 52 -10.51 1.63 2.40
CA ASN A 52 -10.44 3.01 1.90
C ASN A 52 -10.10 3.08 0.40
N GLN A 53 -9.91 1.95 -0.27
CA GLN A 53 -9.63 1.83 -1.71
C GLN A 53 -8.45 2.69 -2.18
N ARG A 54 -7.39 2.75 -1.37
CA ARG A 54 -6.20 3.56 -1.64
C ARG A 54 -4.90 2.85 -1.29
N VAL A 55 -3.82 3.34 -1.86
CA VAL A 55 -2.45 3.05 -1.42
C VAL A 55 -1.88 4.32 -0.80
N VAL A 56 -1.38 4.21 0.42
CA VAL A 56 -0.84 5.34 1.19
C VAL A 56 0.67 5.21 1.29
N ARG A 57 1.39 6.32 1.12
CA ARG A 57 2.81 6.41 1.49
C ARG A 57 2.94 7.14 2.82
N LEU A 58 3.72 6.58 3.74
CA LEU A 58 4.05 7.16 5.04
C LEU A 58 5.57 7.38 5.15
N SER A 59 6.01 8.63 5.27
CA SER A 59 7.41 8.94 5.55
C SER A 59 7.82 8.50 6.97
N ARG A 60 8.93 7.77 7.09
CA ARG A 60 9.48 7.38 8.40
C ARG A 60 10.34 8.48 9.03
N ARG A 61 10.77 9.48 8.25
CA ARG A 61 11.58 10.60 8.73
C ARG A 61 10.78 11.63 9.53
N ASN A 62 9.54 11.90 9.12
CA ASN A 62 8.70 12.92 9.76
C ASN A 62 7.44 12.36 10.44
N GLY A 63 7.14 11.06 10.30
CA GLY A 63 6.02 10.36 10.97
C GLY A 63 4.59 10.84 10.64
N THR A 64 4.48 12.01 10.00
CA THR A 64 3.24 12.80 9.84
C THR A 64 2.84 13.02 8.39
N SER A 65 3.79 12.95 7.44
CA SER A 65 3.45 13.04 6.02
C SER A 65 2.94 11.68 5.53
N ARG A 66 1.61 11.61 5.39
CA ARG A 66 0.87 10.50 4.80
C ARG A 66 0.10 11.02 3.60
N GLU A 67 0.39 10.49 2.43
CA GLU A 67 -0.25 10.88 1.18
C GLU A 67 -0.86 9.64 0.53
N ALA A 68 -2.12 9.76 0.08
CA ALA A 68 -2.70 8.77 -0.83
C ALA A 68 -2.00 8.93 -2.18
N ILE A 69 -1.14 7.97 -2.53
CA ILE A 69 -0.38 8.01 -3.79
C ILE A 69 -1.12 7.33 -4.94
N ILE A 70 -2.09 6.47 -4.62
CA ILE A 70 -2.99 5.82 -5.58
C ILE A 70 -4.38 5.74 -4.93
N SER A 71 -5.41 6.10 -5.68
CA SER A 71 -6.82 6.05 -5.26
C SER A 71 -7.63 5.13 -6.18
N ASN A 72 -8.84 4.79 -5.76
CA ASN A 72 -9.78 3.93 -6.50
C ASN A 72 -9.20 2.53 -6.82
N ILE A 73 -8.46 1.97 -5.87
CA ILE A 73 -7.81 0.67 -6.02
C ILE A 73 -8.13 -0.23 -4.83
N THR A 74 -8.70 -1.41 -5.09
CA THR A 74 -8.91 -2.41 -4.04
C THR A 74 -7.65 -3.26 -3.92
N CYS A 75 -6.62 -2.70 -3.29
CA CYS A 75 -5.35 -3.37 -3.15
C CYS A 75 -5.37 -4.51 -2.14
N VAL A 76 -4.69 -5.61 -2.46
CA VAL A 76 -4.39 -6.70 -1.50
C VAL A 76 -2.92 -7.09 -1.43
N GLY A 77 -2.07 -6.58 -2.32
CA GLY A 77 -0.66 -6.92 -2.39
C GLY A 77 0.16 -5.86 -3.12
N LEU A 78 1.38 -5.64 -2.65
CA LEU A 78 2.34 -4.67 -3.14
C LEU A 78 3.70 -5.30 -3.38
N THR A 79 4.39 -4.85 -4.41
CA THR A 79 5.84 -5.00 -4.52
C THR A 79 6.42 -3.83 -5.30
N MET A 80 7.70 -3.56 -5.14
CA MET A 80 8.39 -2.48 -5.83
C MET A 80 9.69 -2.99 -6.43
N ASP A 81 9.94 -2.67 -7.69
CA ASP A 81 11.21 -3.02 -8.34
C ASP A 81 12.35 -2.05 -7.97
N GLU A 82 13.57 -2.39 -8.40
CA GLU A 82 14.77 -1.59 -8.13
C GLU A 82 14.73 -0.19 -8.74
N ASN A 83 13.93 0.02 -9.80
CA ASN A 83 13.70 1.33 -10.39
C ASN A 83 12.63 2.14 -9.64
N GLY A 84 12.04 1.57 -8.58
CA GLY A 84 10.98 2.18 -7.79
C GLY A 84 9.61 2.17 -8.49
N SER A 85 9.38 1.27 -9.45
CA SER A 85 8.03 1.06 -10.00
C SER A 85 7.23 0.20 -9.02
N LEU A 86 6.04 0.68 -8.64
CA LEU A 86 5.15 0.00 -7.72
C LEU A 86 4.19 -0.91 -8.49
N TYR A 87 4.13 -2.17 -8.12
CA TYR A 87 3.16 -3.14 -8.61
C TYR A 87 2.09 -3.34 -7.55
N VAL A 88 0.83 -3.19 -7.95
CA VAL A 88 -0.33 -3.25 -7.06
C VAL A 88 -1.29 -4.31 -7.57
N VAL A 89 -1.60 -5.29 -6.72
CA VAL A 89 -2.63 -6.28 -6.99
C VAL A 89 -3.99 -5.66 -6.70
N ASN A 90 -4.74 -5.30 -7.76
CA ASN A 90 -6.07 -4.72 -7.67
C ASN A 90 -7.14 -5.80 -7.86
N VAL A 91 -7.66 -6.34 -6.75
CA VAL A 91 -8.69 -7.38 -6.81
C VAL A 91 -10.06 -6.86 -7.20
N GLY A 92 -10.29 -5.54 -7.13
CA GLY A 92 -11.54 -4.93 -7.59
C GLY A 92 -11.72 -5.13 -9.10
N ASN A 93 -10.61 -5.09 -9.84
CA ASN A 93 -10.58 -5.23 -11.30
C ASN A 93 -9.94 -6.55 -11.77
N ASN A 94 -9.55 -7.44 -10.85
CA ASN A 94 -8.85 -8.70 -11.16
C ASN A 94 -7.58 -8.48 -12.00
N GLU A 95 -6.77 -7.49 -11.63
CA GLU A 95 -5.61 -7.05 -12.40
C GLU A 95 -4.39 -6.78 -11.50
N VAL A 96 -3.21 -6.75 -12.10
CA VAL A 96 -2.00 -6.17 -11.52
C VAL A 96 -1.66 -4.91 -12.31
N ARG A 97 -1.54 -3.78 -11.60
CA ARG A 97 -1.11 -2.51 -12.19
C ARG A 97 0.31 -2.17 -11.78
N ARG A 98 1.10 -1.67 -12.73
CA ARG A 98 2.40 -1.04 -12.48
C ARG A 98 2.27 0.48 -12.55
N TYR A 99 2.84 1.16 -11.56
CA TYR A 99 2.97 2.61 -11.49
C TYR A 99 4.45 2.96 -11.43
N ARG A 100 4.97 3.67 -12.44
CA ARG A 100 6.31 4.24 -12.37
C ARG A 100 6.31 5.46 -11.45
N ARG A 101 7.50 5.91 -11.05
CA ARG A 101 7.65 7.11 -10.22
C ARG A 101 6.96 8.31 -10.87
N GLY A 102 6.03 8.91 -10.13
CA GLY A 102 5.27 10.08 -10.57
C GLY A 102 4.07 9.76 -11.48
N GLU A 103 3.85 8.50 -11.86
CA GLU A 103 2.63 8.12 -12.58
C GLU A 103 1.43 8.09 -11.61
N SER A 104 0.40 8.87 -11.92
CA SER A 104 -0.91 8.81 -11.25
C SER A 104 -1.85 7.77 -11.87
N GLN A 105 -1.55 7.33 -13.10
CA GLN A 105 -2.32 6.34 -13.86
C GLN A 105 -1.42 5.13 -14.15
N GLY A 106 -1.67 4.03 -13.44
CA GLY A 106 -0.90 2.80 -13.61
C GLY A 106 -1.30 2.03 -14.86
N THR A 107 -0.33 1.33 -15.45
CA THR A 107 -0.55 0.42 -16.59
C THR A 107 -0.91 -0.97 -16.09
N VAL A 108 -1.92 -1.62 -16.68
CA VAL A 108 -2.21 -3.04 -16.42
C VAL A 108 -1.09 -3.88 -17.02
N VAL A 109 -0.46 -4.71 -16.20
CA VAL A 109 0.65 -5.59 -16.62
C VAL A 109 0.31 -7.08 -16.54
N ALA A 110 -0.81 -7.43 -15.88
CA ALA A 110 -1.38 -8.76 -15.88
C ALA A 110 -2.87 -8.71 -15.48
N GLY A 111 -3.68 -9.65 -15.99
CA GLY A 111 -5.12 -9.74 -15.69
C GLY A 111 -5.96 -8.66 -16.37
N GLY A 112 -7.09 -8.30 -15.76
CA GLY A 112 -8.06 -7.35 -16.30
C GLY A 112 -9.23 -7.98 -17.08
N ASN A 113 -9.16 -9.28 -17.35
CA ASN A 113 -10.20 -10.06 -18.06
C ASN A 113 -11.18 -10.78 -17.11
N GLY A 114 -11.29 -10.30 -15.86
CA GLY A 114 -12.12 -10.93 -14.84
C GLY A 114 -11.45 -12.13 -14.14
N ARG A 115 -12.22 -12.82 -13.29
CA ARG A 115 -11.75 -14.03 -12.59
C ARG A 115 -11.81 -15.22 -13.54
N GLY A 116 -10.69 -15.91 -13.74
CA GLY A 116 -10.62 -17.05 -14.65
C GLY A 116 -9.62 -18.10 -14.19
N LYS A 117 -9.71 -19.28 -14.80
CA LYS A 117 -8.73 -20.38 -14.62
C LYS A 117 -7.64 -20.36 -15.70
N ARG A 118 -7.64 -19.36 -16.58
CA ARG A 118 -6.74 -19.26 -17.73
C ARG A 118 -5.78 -18.08 -17.51
N LEU A 119 -4.62 -18.17 -18.14
CA LEU A 119 -3.51 -17.20 -18.01
C LEU A 119 -3.60 -16.04 -19.03
N ASP A 120 -4.65 -16.00 -19.86
CA ASP A 120 -4.84 -15.07 -20.98
C ASP A 120 -5.76 -13.87 -20.67
#